data_AF-A0AAN7Z7P9-F1
#
_entry.id   AF-A0AAN7Z7P9-F1
#
_cell.length_a   1.000
_cell.length_b   1.000
_cell.length_c   1.000
_cell.angle_alpha   90.00
_cell.angle_beta   90.00
_cell.angle_gamma   90.00
#
_symmetry.space_group_name_H-M   'P 1'
#
loop_
_entity.id
_entity.type
_entity.pdbx_description
1 polymer ?
#
loop_
_entity_poly.entity_id
_entity_poly.type
_entity_poly.pdbx_seq_one_letter_code
_entity_poly.pdbx_strand_id
1 'polypeptide(L)'
;MTESLCSAFCQTHTELLCDQERKKLSDAWSTSAASKVLFVSIEVDLLNSQGPDISEIVLSFWSPGTSRDIQTLLWVLDTGIFNIKEHRGRKISDIEYERAKLVPLDEISAHLDEVFRNFRRQYERIFLVGYKVNNTLSLIGNVWVPPEGTETIDTERAWRSQHNSKDLTFKQCIEGVPELHGYSSSLEDVGVKAELDIRLLQAQAEIYQQNSQL
;
A
#
# COMPACT_ATOMS: atom_id res chain seq x y z
N MET A 1 24.99 28.09 -15.40
CA MET A 1 23.95 27.64 -16.36
C MET A 1 23.65 26.14 -16.28
N THR A 2 24.31 25.35 -15.43
CA THR A 2 24.13 23.89 -15.33
C THR A 2 23.05 23.46 -14.31
N GLU A 3 22.81 24.23 -13.25
CA GLU A 3 21.79 23.91 -12.23
C GLU A 3 20.35 24.00 -12.76
N SER A 4 20.10 24.90 -13.73
CA SER A 4 18.77 25.10 -14.32
C SER A 4 18.32 23.91 -15.18
N LEU A 5 19.25 23.19 -15.83
CA LEU A 5 18.92 22.03 -16.67
C LEU A 5 18.68 20.77 -15.85
N CYS A 6 19.42 20.60 -14.75
CA CYS A 6 19.21 19.49 -13.81
C CYS A 6 17.84 19.62 -13.11
N SER A 7 17.49 20.83 -12.67
CA SER A 7 16.19 21.12 -12.08
C SER A 7 15.02 20.85 -13.05
N ALA A 8 15.13 21.33 -14.30
CA ALA A 8 14.11 21.10 -15.32
C ALA A 8 13.95 19.60 -15.67
N PHE A 9 15.06 18.86 -15.79
CA PHE A 9 15.02 17.42 -16.07
C PHE A 9 14.36 16.62 -14.93
N CYS A 10 14.71 16.92 -13.68
CA CYS A 10 14.09 16.29 -12.51
C CYS A 10 12.59 16.57 -12.44
N GLN A 11 12.17 17.79 -12.78
CA GLN A 11 10.77 18.19 -12.79
C GLN A 11 9.99 17.43 -13.87
N THR A 12 10.47 17.41 -15.11
CA THR A 12 9.81 16.69 -16.22
C THR A 12 9.76 15.18 -15.98
N HIS A 13 10.82 14.59 -15.42
CA HIS A 13 10.83 13.16 -15.10
C HIS A 13 9.78 12.82 -14.03
N THR A 14 9.64 13.66 -13.01
CA THR A 14 8.67 13.42 -11.94
C THR A 14 7.23 13.60 -12.42
N GLU A 15 6.96 14.60 -13.26
CA GLU A 15 5.66 14.80 -13.90
C GLU A 15 5.26 13.58 -14.73
N LEU A 16 6.20 13.02 -15.50
CA LEU A 16 5.97 11.84 -16.32
C LEU A 16 5.66 10.58 -15.49
N LEU A 17 6.33 10.40 -14.35
CA LEU A 17 6.01 9.32 -13.40
C LEU A 17 4.63 9.51 -12.77
N CYS A 18 4.25 10.74 -12.43
CA CYS A 18 2.92 11.05 -11.88
C CYS A 18 1.81 10.77 -12.91
N ASP A 19 2.03 11.11 -14.17
CA ASP A 19 1.10 10.84 -15.27
C ASP A 19 0.93 9.33 -15.54
N GLN A 20 2.00 8.54 -15.41
CA GLN A 20 1.94 7.08 -15.51
C GLN A 20 1.09 6.46 -14.39
N GLU A 21 1.28 6.90 -13.15
CA GLU A 21 0.50 6.41 -12.00
C GLU A 21 -0.99 6.80 -12.12
N ARG A 22 -1.27 8.03 -12.56
CA ARG A 22 -2.62 8.45 -12.91
C ARG A 22 -3.25 7.52 -13.95
N LYS A 23 -2.51 7.20 -15.01
CA LYS A 23 -3.01 6.34 -16.07
C LYS A 23 -3.29 4.93 -15.55
N LYS A 24 -2.39 4.34 -14.76
CA LYS A 24 -2.62 3.03 -14.13
C LYS A 24 -3.89 3.02 -13.28
N LEU A 25 -4.09 4.06 -12.47
CA LEU A 25 -5.29 4.18 -11.63
C LEU A 25 -6.55 4.31 -12.50
N SER A 26 -6.53 5.14 -13.54
CA SER A 26 -7.64 5.28 -14.48
C SER A 26 -7.95 3.98 -15.23
N ASP A 27 -6.92 3.28 -15.72
CA ASP A 27 -7.05 1.99 -16.40
C ASP A 27 -7.60 0.92 -15.46
N ALA A 28 -7.07 0.82 -14.23
CA ALA A 28 -7.55 -0.12 -13.22
C ALA A 28 -9.02 0.14 -12.85
N TRP A 29 -9.40 1.41 -12.79
CA TRP A 29 -10.74 1.82 -12.39
C TRP A 29 -11.78 1.64 -13.49
N SER A 30 -11.46 2.06 -14.72
CA SER A 30 -12.35 1.92 -15.88
C SER A 30 -12.64 0.46 -16.21
N THR A 31 -11.70 -0.45 -15.93
CA THR A 31 -11.90 -1.89 -16.14
C THR A 31 -12.49 -2.60 -14.91
N SER A 32 -12.53 -1.98 -13.72
CA SER A 32 -12.89 -2.65 -12.46
C SER A 32 -14.30 -3.26 -12.43
N ALA A 33 -15.26 -2.68 -13.17
CA ALA A 33 -16.62 -3.22 -13.28
C ALA A 33 -16.70 -4.46 -14.19
N ALA A 34 -15.73 -4.65 -15.09
CA ALA A 34 -15.71 -5.73 -16.08
C ALA A 34 -14.59 -6.76 -15.84
N SER A 35 -13.58 -6.43 -15.04
CA SER A 35 -12.41 -7.27 -14.77
C SER A 35 -12.20 -7.42 -13.26
N LYS A 36 -11.80 -8.62 -12.84
CA LYS A 36 -11.58 -8.94 -11.43
C LYS A 36 -10.26 -8.34 -10.97
N VAL A 37 -10.28 -7.07 -10.58
CA VAL A 37 -9.11 -6.34 -10.08
C VAL A 37 -9.02 -6.44 -8.56
N LEU A 38 -7.80 -6.65 -8.04
CA LEU A 38 -7.48 -6.59 -6.62
C LEU A 38 -6.39 -5.55 -6.36
N PHE A 39 -6.62 -4.70 -5.38
CA PHE A 39 -5.62 -3.81 -4.82
C PHE A 39 -5.14 -4.39 -3.49
N VAL A 40 -3.82 -4.45 -3.30
CA VAL A 40 -3.18 -4.99 -2.11
C VAL A 40 -2.13 -3.99 -1.63
N SER A 41 -2.29 -3.47 -0.43
CA SER A 41 -1.24 -2.78 0.30
C SER A 41 -0.46 -3.79 1.12
N ILE A 42 0.86 -3.63 1.14
CA ILE A 42 1.77 -4.34 2.01
C ILE A 42 2.52 -3.31 2.83
N GLU A 43 2.56 -3.53 4.14
CA GLU A 43 3.36 -2.75 5.08
C GLU A 43 4.20 -3.68 5.94
N VAL A 44 5.38 -3.21 6.31
CA VAL A 44 6.30 -3.97 7.15
C VAL A 44 6.72 -3.11 8.33
N ASP A 45 6.73 -3.71 9.51
CA ASP A 45 7.36 -3.11 10.69
C ASP A 45 8.78 -3.65 10.83
N LEU A 46 9.69 -2.82 11.35
CA LEU A 46 11.07 -3.21 11.59
C LEU A 46 11.30 -3.33 13.08
N LEU A 47 11.96 -4.42 13.49
CA LEU A 47 12.29 -4.72 14.88
C LEU A 47 13.04 -3.57 15.56
N ASN A 48 13.95 -2.96 14.79
CA ASN A 48 14.83 -1.89 15.22
C ASN A 48 14.89 -0.86 14.10
N SER A 49 14.91 0.44 14.43
CA SER A 49 15.10 1.52 13.45
C SER A 49 16.47 1.53 12.73
N GLN A 50 17.33 0.56 13.02
CA GLN A 50 18.73 0.45 12.57
C GLN A 50 19.04 -0.84 11.79
N GLY A 51 18.09 -1.75 11.61
CA GLY A 51 18.33 -3.06 11.00
C GLY A 51 17.24 -3.47 10.00
N PRO A 52 17.53 -4.43 9.09
CA PRO A 52 16.56 -4.94 8.11
C PRO A 52 15.62 -5.99 8.69
N ASP A 53 15.68 -6.25 10.01
CA ASP A 53 14.92 -7.32 10.64
C ASP A 53 13.44 -6.92 10.73
N ILE A 54 12.59 -7.62 9.99
CA ILE A 54 11.15 -7.37 9.93
C ILE A 54 10.50 -8.01 11.18
N SER A 55 9.70 -7.24 11.91
CA SER A 55 8.92 -7.69 13.07
C SER A 55 7.51 -8.11 12.67
N GLU A 56 6.90 -7.36 11.75
CA GLU A 56 5.52 -7.57 11.31
C GLU A 56 5.39 -7.37 9.81
N ILE A 57 4.44 -8.09 9.21
CA ILE A 57 3.98 -7.86 7.84
C ILE A 57 2.47 -7.76 7.87
N VAL A 58 1.94 -6.67 7.33
CA VAL A 58 0.51 -6.46 7.17
C VAL A 58 0.15 -6.39 5.71
N LEU A 59 -0.92 -7.09 5.34
CA LEU A 59 -1.58 -6.95 4.05
C LEU A 59 -2.98 -6.40 4.24
N SER A 60 -3.30 -5.31 3.56
CA SER A 60 -4.69 -4.83 3.44
C SER A 60 -5.10 -4.89 1.99
N PHE A 61 -6.26 -5.45 1.68
CA PHE A 61 -6.67 -5.64 0.31
C PHE A 61 -8.15 -5.37 0.09
N TRP A 62 -8.45 -4.98 -1.15
CA TRP A 62 -9.77 -4.54 -1.56
C TRP A 62 -9.98 -4.79 -3.06
N SER A 63 -11.20 -5.19 -3.41
CA SER A 63 -11.65 -5.29 -4.80
C SER A 63 -12.88 -4.40 -5.01
N PRO A 64 -12.85 -3.45 -5.97
CA PRO A 64 -13.98 -2.55 -6.21
C PRO A 64 -15.29 -3.25 -6.57
N GLY A 65 -15.22 -4.48 -7.11
CA GLY A 65 -16.38 -5.22 -7.59
C GLY A 65 -17.10 -6.07 -6.53
N THR A 66 -16.56 -6.21 -5.32
CA THR A 66 -17.11 -7.12 -4.30
C THR A 66 -17.65 -6.40 -3.07
N SER A 67 -16.92 -5.43 -2.53
CA SER A 67 -17.32 -4.63 -1.37
C SER A 67 -16.51 -3.33 -1.31
N ARG A 68 -16.95 -2.36 -0.50
CA ARG A 68 -16.10 -1.25 -0.03
C ARG A 68 -15.21 -1.66 1.15
N ASP A 69 -15.52 -2.79 1.78
CA ASP A 69 -14.80 -3.28 2.95
C ASP A 69 -13.37 -3.70 2.58
N ILE A 70 -12.44 -3.32 3.45
CA ILE A 70 -11.03 -3.67 3.36
C ILE A 70 -10.79 -4.84 4.29
N GLN A 71 -10.13 -5.89 3.77
CA GLN A 71 -9.71 -7.03 4.57
C GLN A 71 -8.24 -6.88 4.92
N THR A 72 -7.89 -7.16 6.17
CA THR A 72 -6.53 -6.99 6.68
C THR A 72 -6.01 -8.25 7.35
N LEU A 73 -4.83 -8.71 6.92
CA LEU A 73 -4.09 -9.85 7.46
C LEU A 73 -2.81 -9.35 8.13
N LEU A 74 -2.56 -9.82 9.35
CA LEU A 74 -1.36 -9.47 10.12
C LEU A 74 -0.54 -10.74 10.40
N TRP A 75 0.73 -10.71 10.02
CA TRP A 75 1.73 -11.69 10.44
C TRP A 75 2.72 -11.04 11.38
N VAL A 76 2.88 -11.64 12.56
CA VAL A 76 3.95 -11.29 13.50
C VAL A 76 5.06 -12.31 13.29
N LEU A 77 6.28 -11.86 13.06
CA LEU A 77 7.40 -12.74 12.74
C LEU A 77 8.06 -13.26 14.01
N ASP A 78 8.22 -14.58 14.10
CA ASP A 78 9.00 -15.22 15.16
C ASP A 78 10.48 -15.08 14.84
N THR A 79 11.09 -14.02 15.36
CA THR A 79 12.53 -13.74 15.20
C THR A 79 13.39 -14.51 16.21
N GLY A 80 12.80 -15.32 17.10
CA GLY A 80 13.49 -15.98 18.21
C GLY A 80 13.98 -15.02 19.31
N ILE A 81 13.82 -13.70 19.12
CA ILE A 81 14.24 -12.64 20.05
C ILE A 81 13.08 -12.22 20.97
N PHE A 82 11.82 -12.47 20.59
CA PHE A 82 10.63 -11.94 21.27
C PHE A 82 9.85 -12.97 22.10
N ASN A 83 9.39 -12.52 23.28
CA ASN A 83 8.36 -13.20 24.06
C ASN A 83 6.98 -12.83 23.47
N ILE A 84 6.44 -13.72 22.63
CA ILE A 84 5.20 -13.64 21.82
C ILE A 84 3.91 -13.25 22.59
N LYS A 85 3.95 -13.13 23.92
CA LYS A 85 2.76 -12.91 24.77
C LYS A 85 2.14 -11.50 24.67
N GLU A 86 2.85 -10.51 24.13
CA GLU A 86 2.33 -9.12 24.10
C GLU A 86 1.45 -8.78 22.88
N HIS A 87 1.40 -9.61 21.84
CA HIS A 87 0.74 -9.26 20.57
C HIS A 87 -0.58 -10.01 20.33
N ARG A 88 -0.90 -11.02 21.15
CA ARG A 88 -2.21 -11.69 21.09
C ARG A 88 -3.28 -10.81 21.75
N GLY A 89 -4.22 -10.29 20.95
CA GLY A 89 -5.37 -9.51 21.46
C GLY A 89 -5.13 -8.01 21.55
N ARG A 90 -4.07 -7.51 20.92
CA ARG A 90 -3.87 -6.08 20.72
C ARG A 90 -4.95 -5.60 19.73
N LYS A 91 -5.98 -4.92 20.24
CA LYS A 91 -6.85 -4.08 19.41
C LYS A 91 -6.00 -2.87 19.03
N ILE A 92 -5.21 -2.99 17.96
CA ILE A 92 -4.36 -1.89 17.52
C ILE A 92 -5.20 -1.04 16.58
N SER A 93 -5.70 0.07 17.12
CA SER A 93 -6.68 0.99 16.51
C SER A 93 -8.10 0.42 16.33
N ASP A 94 -8.98 1.22 15.71
CA ASP A 94 -10.37 0.85 15.38
C ASP A 94 -10.48 -0.18 14.24
N ILE A 95 -9.36 -0.76 13.79
CA ILE A 95 -9.29 -1.77 12.72
C ILE A 95 -9.35 -3.17 13.32
N GLU A 96 -10.29 -3.99 12.85
CA GLU A 96 -10.40 -5.39 13.21
C GLU A 96 -9.51 -6.25 12.30
N TYR A 97 -8.44 -6.83 12.86
CA TYR A 97 -7.61 -7.80 12.14
C TYR A 97 -8.30 -9.15 12.05
N GLU A 98 -8.42 -9.72 10.84
CA GLU A 98 -9.11 -11.00 10.67
C GLU A 98 -8.41 -12.17 11.37
N ARG A 99 -7.06 -12.16 11.42
CA ARG A 99 -6.19 -13.08 12.18
C ARG A 99 -4.78 -12.50 12.28
N ALA A 100 -4.25 -12.40 13.50
CA ALA A 100 -2.81 -12.31 13.72
C ALA A 100 -2.22 -13.73 13.76
N LYS A 101 -1.27 -14.06 12.88
CA LYS A 101 -0.58 -15.35 12.87
C LYS A 101 0.90 -15.17 13.15
N LEU A 102 1.44 -15.97 14.07
CA LEU A 102 2.87 -16.08 14.28
C LEU A 102 3.51 -16.93 13.17
N VAL A 103 4.54 -16.41 12.52
CA VAL A 103 5.19 -17.05 11.36
C VAL A 103 6.71 -17.00 11.52
N PRO A 104 7.43 -18.12 11.36
CA PRO A 104 8.89 -18.12 11.25
C PRO A 104 9.36 -17.27 10.07
N LEU A 105 10.42 -16.48 10.25
CA LEU A 105 10.92 -15.57 9.20
C LEU A 105 11.26 -16.29 7.88
N ASP A 106 11.72 -17.53 7.94
CA ASP A 106 12.05 -18.35 6.76
C ASP A 106 10.81 -18.91 6.03
N GLU A 107 9.64 -18.91 6.68
CA GLU A 107 8.37 -19.38 6.10
C GLU A 107 7.53 -18.25 5.46
N ILE A 108 7.86 -16.99 5.71
CA ILE A 108 7.01 -15.86 5.31
C ILE A 108 6.89 -15.73 3.78
N SER A 109 7.95 -16.05 3.03
CA SER A 109 7.94 -16.07 1.56
C SER A 109 6.90 -17.06 1.03
N ALA A 110 6.85 -18.26 1.61
CA ALA A 110 5.89 -19.29 1.23
C ALA A 110 4.44 -18.89 1.57
N HIS A 111 4.24 -18.18 2.68
CA HIS A 111 2.92 -17.66 3.05
C HIS A 111 2.44 -16.57 2.09
N LEU A 112 3.31 -15.61 1.74
CA LEU A 112 2.97 -14.57 0.77
C LEU A 112 2.68 -15.19 -0.60
N ASP A 113 3.47 -16.16 -1.05
CA ASP A 113 3.23 -16.87 -2.30
C ASP A 113 1.91 -17.64 -2.32
N GLU A 114 1.53 -18.26 -1.21
CA GLU A 114 0.24 -18.94 -1.08
C GLU A 114 -0.92 -17.94 -1.18
N VAL A 115 -0.83 -16.81 -0.47
CA VAL A 115 -1.86 -15.75 -0.49
C VAL A 115 -2.01 -15.18 -1.90
N PHE A 116 -0.92 -14.78 -2.55
CA PHE A 116 -0.97 -14.23 -3.91
C PHE A 116 -1.40 -15.26 -4.95
N ARG A 117 -1.07 -16.54 -4.78
CA ARG A 117 -1.58 -17.62 -5.62
C ARG A 117 -3.10 -17.75 -5.50
N ASN A 118 -3.64 -17.61 -4.30
CA ASN A 118 -5.08 -17.63 -4.07
C ASN A 118 -5.76 -16.38 -4.66
N PHE A 119 -5.13 -15.21 -4.56
CA PHE A 119 -5.60 -14.00 -5.24
C PHE A 119 -5.62 -14.18 -6.76
N ARG A 120 -4.56 -14.71 -7.37
CA ARG A 120 -4.49 -14.95 -8.83
C ARG A 120 -5.56 -15.92 -9.36
N ARG A 121 -6.07 -16.83 -8.52
CA ARG A 121 -7.20 -17.71 -8.89
C ARG A 121 -8.52 -16.95 -8.98
N GLN A 122 -8.65 -15.85 -8.25
CA GLN A 122 -9.88 -15.07 -8.12
C GLN A 122 -9.84 -13.79 -8.95
N TYR A 123 -8.67 -13.19 -9.11
CA TYR A 123 -8.45 -11.88 -9.70
C TYR A 123 -7.50 -11.97 -10.89
N GLU A 124 -7.85 -11.29 -11.97
CA GLU A 124 -7.08 -11.26 -13.22
C GLU A 124 -5.89 -10.30 -13.10
N ARG A 125 -6.10 -9.17 -12.41
CA ARG A 125 -5.10 -8.13 -12.21
C ARG A 125 -4.93 -7.86 -10.72
N ILE A 126 -3.68 -7.79 -10.29
CA ILE A 126 -3.30 -7.48 -8.92
C ILE A 126 -2.37 -6.28 -8.95
N PHE A 127 -2.72 -5.25 -8.20
CA PHE A 127 -1.91 -4.07 -7.98
C PHE A 127 -1.39 -4.06 -6.54
N LEU A 128 -0.08 -3.91 -6.39
CA LEU A 128 0.54 -3.53 -5.13
C LEU A 128 0.45 -2.02 -4.97
N VAL A 129 -0.18 -1.58 -3.90
CA VAL A 129 -0.53 -0.18 -3.68
C VAL A 129 0.17 0.28 -2.42
N GLY A 130 0.74 1.47 -2.45
CA GLY A 130 1.23 2.07 -1.22
C GLY A 130 1.84 3.45 -1.41
N TYR A 131 1.91 4.22 -0.34
CA TYR A 131 2.63 5.48 -0.32
C TYR A 131 4.12 5.19 -0.42
N LYS A 132 4.74 5.56 -1.55
CA LYS A 132 6.12 5.16 -1.88
C LYS A 132 6.30 3.65 -1.84
N VAL A 133 5.38 2.90 -2.42
CA VAL A 133 5.32 1.42 -2.38
C VAL A 133 6.68 0.72 -2.64
N ASN A 134 7.53 1.28 -3.51
CA ASN A 134 8.85 0.72 -3.79
C ASN A 134 9.79 0.70 -2.57
N ASN A 135 9.61 1.60 -1.60
CA ASN A 135 10.36 1.57 -0.35
C ASN A 135 10.02 0.31 0.44
N THR A 136 8.73 0.00 0.62
CA THR A 136 8.29 -1.23 1.28
C THR A 136 8.77 -2.47 0.52
N LEU A 137 8.65 -2.46 -0.81
CA LEU A 137 9.14 -3.58 -1.64
C LEU A 137 10.65 -3.78 -1.54
N SER A 138 11.42 -2.70 -1.36
CA SER A 138 12.87 -2.80 -1.15
C SER A 138 13.20 -3.38 0.22
N LEU A 139 12.41 -3.07 1.26
CA LEU A 139 12.59 -3.63 2.61
C LEU A 139 12.32 -5.13 2.64
N ILE A 140 11.24 -5.59 2.00
CA ILE A 140 10.87 -7.01 1.96
C ILE A 140 11.61 -7.80 0.86
N GLY A 141 12.30 -7.13 -0.07
CA GLY A 141 12.85 -7.75 -1.28
C GLY A 141 13.87 -8.87 -1.05
N ASN A 142 14.51 -8.92 0.13
CA ASN A 142 15.41 -10.01 0.51
C ASN A 142 14.68 -11.30 0.93
N VAL A 143 13.38 -11.18 1.21
CA VAL A 143 12.54 -12.23 1.78
C VAL A 143 11.48 -12.68 0.77
N TRP A 144 10.91 -11.74 0.02
CA TRP A 144 9.86 -12.02 -0.94
C TRP A 144 9.92 -11.06 -2.12
N VAL A 145 9.63 -11.60 -3.31
CA VAL A 145 9.51 -10.84 -4.55
C VAL A 145 8.09 -11.02 -5.06
N PRO A 146 7.38 -9.93 -5.42
CA PRO A 146 6.06 -10.03 -6.01
C PRO A 146 6.01 -10.97 -7.22
N PRO A 147 4.96 -11.80 -7.36
CA PRO A 147 4.79 -12.65 -8.52
C PRO A 147 4.77 -11.86 -9.82
N GLU A 148 5.21 -12.50 -10.91
CA GLU A 148 5.21 -11.90 -12.24
C GLU A 148 3.83 -11.35 -12.64
N GLY A 149 3.84 -10.22 -13.33
CA GLY A 149 2.63 -9.53 -13.77
C GLY A 149 1.86 -8.83 -12.65
N THR A 150 2.47 -8.66 -11.47
CA THR A 150 1.95 -7.79 -10.41
C THR A 150 2.41 -6.37 -10.71
N GLU A 151 1.46 -5.45 -10.82
CA GLU A 151 1.74 -4.04 -11.11
C GLU A 151 1.81 -3.25 -9.81
N THR A 152 2.48 -2.10 -9.80
CA THR A 152 2.51 -1.22 -8.63
C THR A 152 1.75 0.09 -8.89
N ILE A 153 1.07 0.60 -7.87
CA ILE A 153 0.51 1.95 -7.83
C ILE A 153 1.10 2.70 -6.64
N ASP A 154 1.76 3.83 -6.92
CA ASP A 154 2.30 4.72 -5.89
C ASP A 154 1.30 5.82 -5.57
N THR A 155 0.71 5.74 -4.37
CA THR A 155 -0.35 6.68 -3.95
C THR A 155 0.18 8.10 -3.72
N GLU A 156 1.47 8.29 -3.41
CA GLU A 156 2.07 9.63 -3.33
C GLU A 156 2.04 10.31 -4.69
N ARG A 157 2.50 9.59 -5.72
CA ARG A 157 2.60 10.11 -7.09
C ARG A 157 1.23 10.34 -7.70
N ALA A 158 0.29 9.43 -7.46
CA ALA A 158 -1.11 9.60 -7.87
C ALA A 158 -1.72 10.85 -7.23
N TRP A 159 -1.53 11.05 -5.93
CA TRP A 159 -2.02 12.24 -5.21
C TRP A 159 -1.44 13.53 -5.77
N ARG A 160 -0.12 13.55 -5.97
CA ARG A 160 0.62 14.70 -6.52
C ARG A 160 0.06 15.11 -7.88
N SER A 161 -0.24 14.14 -8.74
CA SER A 161 -0.85 14.38 -10.06
C SER A 161 -2.20 15.08 -9.94
N GLN A 162 -3.05 14.63 -9.02
CA GLN A 162 -4.42 15.17 -8.88
C GLN A 162 -4.46 16.57 -8.28
N HIS A 163 -3.58 16.86 -7.33
CA HIS A 163 -3.62 18.10 -6.54
C HIS A 163 -2.62 19.15 -7.02
N ASN A 164 -1.82 18.85 -8.04
CA ASN A 164 -0.71 19.68 -8.51
C ASN A 164 0.17 20.17 -7.33
N SER A 165 0.40 19.28 -6.37
CA SER A 165 1.07 19.60 -5.11
C SER A 165 2.58 19.33 -5.19
N LYS A 166 3.33 19.84 -4.21
CA LYS A 166 4.70 19.40 -3.96
C LYS A 166 4.71 18.06 -3.24
N ASP A 167 5.90 17.55 -2.92
CA ASP A 167 6.06 16.33 -2.12
C ASP A 167 5.35 16.50 -0.78
N LEU A 168 4.32 15.69 -0.55
CA LEU A 168 3.53 15.66 0.67
C LEU A 168 3.89 14.40 1.43
N THR A 169 4.01 14.53 2.76
CA THR A 169 4.12 13.37 3.66
C THR A 169 2.84 12.54 3.60
N PHE A 170 2.94 11.25 3.95
CA PHE A 170 1.75 10.39 4.05
C PHE A 170 0.67 11.01 4.95
N LYS A 171 1.07 11.54 6.10
CA LYS A 171 0.18 12.25 7.02
C LYS A 171 -0.60 13.39 6.34
N GLN A 172 0.08 14.20 5.53
CA GLN A 172 -0.57 15.30 4.80
C GLN A 172 -1.52 14.80 3.72
N CYS A 173 -1.24 13.66 3.07
CA CYS A 173 -2.19 13.05 2.13
C CYS A 173 -3.45 12.57 2.87
N ILE A 174 -3.29 11.90 4.01
CA ILE A 174 -4.41 11.44 4.86
C ILE A 174 -5.23 12.61 5.40
N GLU A 175 -4.58 13.67 5.88
CA GLU A 175 -5.25 14.92 6.27
C GLU A 175 -5.86 15.67 5.07
N GLY A 176 -5.45 15.37 3.85
CA GLY A 176 -6.09 15.91 2.65
C GLY A 176 -7.45 15.29 2.35
N VAL A 177 -7.77 14.15 2.97
CA VAL A 177 -9.00 13.38 2.75
C VAL A 177 -9.93 13.53 3.97
N PRO A 178 -11.08 14.24 3.85
CA PRO A 178 -11.94 14.57 4.98
C PRO A 178 -12.34 13.38 5.86
N GLU A 179 -12.65 12.23 5.25
CA GLU A 179 -13.06 11.00 5.93
C GLU A 179 -11.92 10.27 6.63
N LEU A 180 -10.64 10.61 6.35
CA LEU A 180 -9.47 9.96 6.95
C LEU A 180 -8.75 10.81 8.01
N HIS A 181 -9.17 12.07 8.21
CA HIS A 181 -8.55 12.99 9.19
C HIS A 181 -8.33 12.40 10.59
N GLY A 182 -9.26 11.56 11.07
CA GLY A 182 -9.22 10.97 12.41
C GLY A 182 -8.09 9.97 12.65
N TYR A 183 -7.44 9.46 11.58
CA TYR A 183 -6.44 8.39 11.68
C TYR A 183 -4.99 8.91 11.73
N SER A 184 -4.77 10.21 11.61
CA SER A 184 -3.42 10.81 11.55
C SER A 184 -2.57 10.58 12.81
N SER A 185 -3.20 10.32 13.96
CA SER A 185 -2.55 9.98 15.22
C SER A 185 -2.09 8.53 15.33
N SER A 186 -2.52 7.67 14.40
CA SER A 186 -2.29 6.21 14.42
C SER A 186 -1.40 5.74 13.26
N LEU A 187 -0.69 6.66 12.58
CA LEU A 187 0.15 6.34 11.42
C LEU A 187 1.42 5.54 11.74
N GLU A 188 1.78 5.45 13.02
CA GLU A 188 2.88 4.61 13.50
C GLU A 188 2.48 3.12 13.54
N ASP A 189 1.19 2.81 13.46
CA ASP A 189 0.72 1.44 13.35
C ASP A 189 0.74 0.99 11.87
N VAL A 190 1.49 -0.07 11.60
CA VAL A 190 1.68 -0.57 10.23
C VAL A 190 0.40 -1.13 9.62
N GLY A 191 -0.54 -1.64 10.42
CA GLY A 191 -1.82 -2.12 9.91
C GLY A 191 -2.79 -0.99 9.59
N VAL A 192 -2.81 0.07 10.39
CA VAL A 192 -3.49 1.33 10.06
C VAL A 192 -2.92 1.89 8.78
N LYS A 193 -1.59 1.93 8.63
CA LYS A 193 -0.94 2.44 7.43
C LYS A 193 -1.34 1.63 6.19
N ALA A 194 -1.32 0.30 6.26
CA ALA A 194 -1.70 -0.57 5.15
C ALA A 194 -3.15 -0.34 4.71
N GLU A 195 -4.08 -0.23 5.66
CA GLU A 195 -5.47 0.06 5.34
C GLU A 195 -5.66 1.47 4.77
N LEU A 196 -4.97 2.46 5.35
CA LEU A 196 -5.05 3.84 4.89
C LEU A 196 -4.49 4.03 3.48
N ASP A 197 -3.51 3.24 3.05
CA ASP A 197 -3.06 3.27 1.65
C ASP A 197 -4.17 2.87 0.67
N ILE A 198 -4.96 1.85 1.02
CA ILE A 198 -6.13 1.43 0.23
C ILE A 198 -7.23 2.49 0.30
N ARG A 199 -7.51 3.07 1.47
CA ARG A 199 -8.50 4.15 1.61
C ARG A 199 -8.10 5.41 0.85
N LEU A 200 -6.81 5.75 0.86
CA LEU A 200 -6.27 6.87 0.09
C LEU A 200 -6.46 6.60 -1.41
N LEU A 201 -6.17 5.39 -1.88
CA LEU A 201 -6.45 5.00 -3.26
C LEU A 201 -7.95 5.11 -3.62
N GLN A 202 -8.84 4.67 -2.73
CA GLN A 202 -10.29 4.80 -2.90
C GLN A 202 -10.70 6.26 -3.11
N ALA A 203 -10.25 7.16 -2.23
CA ALA A 203 -10.53 8.59 -2.33
C ALA A 203 -9.96 9.19 -3.63
N GLN A 204 -8.74 8.82 -4.01
CA GLN A 204 -8.13 9.24 -5.28
C GLN A 204 -8.96 8.77 -6.48
N ALA A 205 -9.44 7.52 -6.48
CA ALA A 205 -10.28 6.99 -7.54
C ALA A 205 -11.61 7.75 -7.65
N GLU A 206 -12.26 8.07 -6.53
CA GLU A 206 -13.49 8.86 -6.52
C GLU A 206 -13.28 10.27 -7.09
N ILE A 207 -12.18 10.96 -6.71
CA ILE A 207 -11.80 12.26 -7.28
C ILE A 207 -11.60 12.17 -8.80
N TYR A 208 -10.93 11.11 -9.29
CA TYR A 208 -10.73 10.90 -10.73
C TYR A 208 -12.05 10.73 -11.48
N GLN A 209 -13.00 9.98 -10.94
CA GLN A 209 -14.31 9.80 -11.57
C GLN A 209 -15.07 11.11 -11.69
N GLN A 210 -15.07 11.93 -10.63
CA GLN A 210 -15.74 13.23 -10.64
C GLN A 210 -15.15 14.17 -11.69
N ASN A 211 -13.82 14.21 -11.80
CA ASN A 211 -13.13 15.06 -12.78
C ASN A 211 -13.25 14.58 -14.24
N SER A 212 -13.53 13.29 -14.46
CA SER A 212 -13.66 12.71 -15.80
C SER A 212 -15.08 12.84 -16.39
N GLN A 213 -16.04 13.33 -15.60
CA GLN A 213 -17.43 13.57 -16.02
C GLN A 213 -17.70 15.05 -16.38
N LEU A 214 -16.71 15.92 -16.19
CA LEU A 214 -16.72 17.34 -16.56
C LEU A 214 -16.04 17.55 -17.92
#